data_AF-A0A1F9UIS8-F1
#
_entry.id   AF-A0A1F9UIS8-F1
#
_cell.length_a   1.000
_cell.length_b   1.000
_cell.length_c   1.000
_cell.angle_alpha   90.00
_cell.angle_beta   90.00
_cell.angle_gamma   90.00
#
_symmetry.space_group_name_H-M   'P 1'
#
loop_
_entity.id
_entity.type
_entity.pdbx_description
1 polymer ?
#
loop_
_entity_poly.entity_id
_entity_poly.type
_entity_poly.pdbx_seq_one_letter_code
_entity_poly.pdbx_strand_id
1 'polypeptide(L)'
;MAEDTKKFQRKTVLVKRSLQLKYIGMVFLSVLVASLIVGGDVYYSLSRVMLTECPSSIDRVVQFNSVLLVKVALYLGLMLLISLYVSHRFAGPIYRFEKSAQAVSGGDLTHRVSLRTGDELMELQEEFNGMVAGLQALVQKDRNLAQRLIERLDDSLKRLPEGADSCRRELKDLKVELEHLTRSFTV
;
A
#
# COMPACT_ATOMS: atom_id res chain seq x y z
N MET A 1 -20.83 14.38 37.95
CA MET A 1 -19.71 14.61 37.00
C MET A 1 -19.89 13.63 35.87
N ALA A 2 -20.36 14.08 34.71
CA ALA A 2 -20.51 13.24 33.53
C ALA A 2 -19.29 13.47 32.64
N GLU A 3 -18.46 12.44 32.45
CA GLU A 3 -17.32 12.47 31.54
C GLU A 3 -17.82 12.47 30.09
N ASP A 4 -17.53 13.57 29.39
CA ASP A 4 -17.78 13.74 27.97
C ASP A 4 -16.76 12.92 27.17
N THR A 5 -17.13 11.69 26.82
CA THR A 5 -16.35 10.84 25.90
C THR A 5 -16.38 11.45 24.50
N LYS A 6 -15.42 12.32 24.19
CA LYS A 6 -15.19 12.84 22.83
C LYS A 6 -14.98 11.67 21.85
N LYS A 7 -16.01 11.39 21.04
CA LYS A 7 -15.95 10.48 19.89
C LYS A 7 -14.89 10.98 18.90
N PHE A 8 -13.74 10.31 18.83
CA PHE A 8 -12.76 10.50 17.78
C PHE A 8 -13.35 10.07 16.42
N GLN A 9 -14.01 10.99 15.72
CA GLN A 9 -14.39 10.80 14.32
C GLN A 9 -13.12 10.90 13.46
N ARG A 10 -12.64 9.77 12.93
CA ARG A 10 -11.51 9.76 11.97
C ARG A 10 -11.96 10.34 10.63
N LYS A 11 -11.85 11.67 10.50
CA LYS A 11 -12.10 12.43 9.27
C LYS A 11 -10.86 12.42 8.38
N THR A 12 -10.66 11.38 7.59
CA THR A 12 -9.82 11.42 6.36
C THR A 12 -10.08 10.16 5.54
N VAL A 13 -11.19 10.17 4.79
CA VAL A 13 -11.66 9.03 3.97
C VAL A 13 -10.86 8.90 2.66
N LEU A 14 -10.02 9.88 2.31
CA LEU A 14 -9.40 10.00 0.99
C LEU A 14 -7.89 10.07 1.13
N VAL A 15 -7.31 8.88 1.15
CA VAL A 15 -5.89 8.68 1.25
C VAL A 15 -5.40 8.44 -0.19
N LYS A 16 -4.96 9.52 -0.85
CA LYS A 16 -4.56 9.59 -2.27
C LYS A 16 -5.66 9.28 -3.30
N ARG A 17 -6.50 10.28 -3.58
CA ARG A 17 -7.56 10.25 -4.61
C ARG A 17 -7.10 9.78 -5.99
N SER A 18 -5.86 10.12 -6.40
CA SER A 18 -5.38 9.87 -7.76
C SER A 18 -5.17 8.40 -8.09
N LEU A 19 -4.64 7.60 -7.17
CA LEU A 19 -4.45 6.16 -7.36
C LEU A 19 -5.79 5.42 -7.27
N GLN A 20 -6.60 5.81 -6.28
CA GLN A 20 -7.93 5.24 -6.04
C GLN A 20 -8.85 5.43 -7.27
N LEU A 21 -8.90 6.64 -7.84
CA LEU A 21 -9.67 6.95 -9.05
C LEU A 21 -9.19 6.16 -10.28
N LYS A 22 -7.88 5.95 -10.44
CA LYS A 22 -7.34 5.15 -11.54
C LYS A 22 -7.82 3.70 -11.50
N TYR A 23 -7.76 3.06 -10.33
CA TYR A 23 -8.21 1.67 -10.17
C TYR A 23 -9.74 1.55 -10.26
N ILE A 24 -10.51 2.47 -9.64
CA ILE A 24 -11.97 2.51 -9.79
C ILE A 24 -12.34 2.62 -11.26
N GLY A 25 -11.73 3.57 -11.98
CA GLY A 25 -11.99 3.79 -13.39
C GLY A 25 -11.60 2.59 -14.24
N MET A 26 -10.46 1.96 -13.98
CA MET A 26 -10.00 0.78 -14.73
C MET A 26 -10.93 -0.43 -14.54
N VAL A 27 -11.29 -0.77 -13.30
CA VAL A 27 -12.19 -1.90 -13.00
C VAL A 27 -13.60 -1.59 -13.51
N PHE A 28 -14.12 -0.40 -13.25
CA PHE A 28 -15.44 0.00 -13.73
C PHE A 28 -15.51 -0.02 -15.26
N LEU A 29 -14.53 0.54 -15.95
CA LEU A 29 -14.50 0.58 -17.41
C LEU A 29 -14.36 -0.81 -18.03
N SER A 30 -13.49 -1.67 -17.48
CA SER A 30 -13.32 -3.04 -17.99
C SER A 30 -14.61 -3.86 -17.87
N VAL A 31 -15.26 -3.80 -16.71
CA VAL A 31 -16.52 -4.50 -16.49
C VAL A 31 -17.65 -3.87 -17.32
N LEU A 32 -17.69 -2.55 -17.45
CA LEU A 32 -18.65 -1.84 -18.29
C LEU A 32 -18.53 -2.29 -19.75
N VAL A 33 -17.32 -2.30 -20.31
CA VAL A 33 -17.08 -2.70 -21.70
C VAL A 33 -17.48 -4.16 -21.91
N ALA A 34 -17.07 -5.08 -21.03
CA ALA A 34 -17.48 -6.49 -21.12
C ALA A 34 -19.01 -6.65 -21.07
N SER A 35 -19.67 -5.89 -20.19
CA SER A 35 -21.13 -5.93 -20.04
C SER A 35 -21.87 -5.37 -21.27
N LEU A 36 -21.34 -4.31 -21.88
CA LEU A 36 -21.91 -3.74 -23.10
C LEU A 36 -21.74 -4.67 -24.30
N ILE A 37 -20.60 -5.36 -24.40
CA ILE A 37 -20.36 -6.34 -25.48
C ILE A 37 -21.33 -7.52 -25.34
N VAL A 38 -21.36 -8.17 -24.18
CA VAL A 38 -22.22 -9.34 -23.96
C VAL A 38 -23.70 -8.95 -23.99
N GLY A 39 -24.06 -7.86 -23.31
CA GLY A 39 -25.44 -7.37 -23.30
C GLY A 39 -25.92 -6.93 -24.68
N GLY A 40 -25.05 -6.28 -25.46
CA GLY A 40 -25.34 -5.87 -26.83
C GLY A 40 -25.52 -7.07 -27.77
N ASP A 41 -24.65 -8.08 -27.68
CA ASP A 41 -24.76 -9.30 -28.47
C ASP A 41 -26.05 -10.07 -28.16
N VAL A 42 -26.35 -10.27 -26.87
CA VAL A 42 -27.58 -10.92 -26.42
C VAL A 42 -28.82 -10.14 -26.89
N TYR A 43 -28.81 -8.81 -26.76
CA TYR A 43 -29.91 -7.96 -27.22
C TYR A 43 -30.10 -8.03 -28.74
N TYR A 44 -29.02 -7.96 -29.51
CA TYR A 44 -29.04 -8.10 -30.96
C TYR A 44 -29.58 -9.47 -31.39
N SER A 45 -29.11 -10.54 -30.75
CA SER A 45 -29.54 -11.91 -31.03
C SER A 45 -31.03 -12.13 -30.72
N LEU A 46 -31.50 -11.66 -29.55
CA LEU A 46 -32.92 -11.76 -29.17
C LEU A 46 -33.82 -10.95 -30.11
N SER A 47 -33.45 -9.69 -30.38
CA SER A 47 -34.25 -8.80 -31.22
C SER A 47 -34.32 -9.30 -32.67
N ARG A 48 -33.22 -9.84 -33.21
CA ARG A 48 -33.21 -10.47 -34.54
C ARG A 48 -34.20 -11.63 -34.62
N VAL A 49 -34.17 -12.56 -33.66
CA VAL A 49 -35.08 -13.73 -33.65
C VAL A 49 -36.53 -13.28 -33.51
N MET A 50 -36.83 -12.36 -32.58
CA MET A 50 -38.20 -11.90 -32.35
C MET A 50 -38.80 -11.15 -33.55
N LEU A 51 -38.00 -10.31 -34.22
CA LEU A 51 -38.46 -9.54 -35.37
C LEU A 51 -38.61 -10.38 -36.65
N THR A 52 -37.87 -11.49 -36.76
CA THR A 52 -37.90 -12.37 -37.94
C THR A 52 -39.01 -13.42 -37.83
N GLU A 53 -39.20 -14.02 -36.65
CA GLU A 53 -40.15 -15.11 -36.43
C GLU A 53 -41.55 -14.63 -36.02
N CYS A 54 -41.67 -13.47 -35.38
CA CYS A 54 -42.94 -12.97 -34.80
C CYS A 54 -43.18 -11.46 -35.08
N PRO A 55 -43.47 -11.06 -36.32
CA PRO A 55 -43.60 -9.63 -36.70
C PRO A 55 -44.74 -8.87 -35.98
N SER A 56 -45.72 -9.57 -35.39
CA SER A 56 -46.78 -8.96 -34.56
C SER A 56 -46.33 -8.59 -33.14
N SER A 57 -45.07 -8.85 -32.77
CA SER A 57 -44.55 -8.65 -31.40
C SER A 57 -43.85 -7.31 -31.16
N ILE A 58 -43.98 -6.34 -32.07
CA ILE A 58 -43.32 -5.02 -31.98
C ILE A 58 -43.61 -4.32 -30.64
N ASP A 59 -44.86 -4.34 -30.19
CA ASP A 59 -45.25 -3.73 -28.90
C ASP A 59 -44.57 -4.40 -27.69
N ARG A 60 -44.33 -5.73 -27.77
CA ARG A 60 -43.62 -6.48 -26.73
C ARG A 60 -42.13 -6.11 -26.70
N VAL A 61 -41.52 -5.82 -27.86
CA VAL A 61 -40.13 -5.34 -27.95
C VAL A 61 -39.99 -3.94 -27.34
N VAL A 62 -40.96 -3.05 -27.56
CA VAL A 62 -40.96 -1.71 -26.95
C VAL A 62 -41.08 -1.78 -25.42
N GLN A 63 -41.98 -2.62 -24.89
CA GLN A 63 -42.06 -2.87 -23.44
C GLN A 63 -40.79 -3.51 -22.88
N PHE A 64 -40.17 -4.43 -23.61
CA PHE A 64 -38.90 -5.03 -23.22
C PHE A 64 -37.78 -3.97 -23.13
N ASN A 65 -37.74 -3.02 -24.07
CA ASN A 65 -36.76 -1.93 -24.07
C ASN A 65 -36.86 -0.98 -22.89
N SER A 66 -38.08 -0.60 -22.49
CA SER A 66 -38.26 0.28 -21.33
C SER A 66 -37.83 -0.41 -20.03
N VAL A 67 -38.12 -1.70 -19.87
CA VAL A 67 -37.66 -2.50 -18.73
C VAL A 67 -36.14 -2.73 -18.78
N LEU A 68 -35.57 -2.92 -19.97
CA LEU A 68 -34.12 -3.10 -20.16
C LEU A 68 -33.34 -1.85 -19.75
N LEU A 69 -33.82 -0.65 -20.11
CA LEU A 69 -33.19 0.61 -19.69
C LEU A 69 -33.11 0.75 -18.16
N VAL A 70 -34.19 0.42 -17.44
CA VAL A 70 -34.20 0.43 -15.98
C VAL A 70 -33.20 -0.57 -15.40
N LYS A 71 -33.14 -1.79 -15.96
CA LYS A 71 -32.18 -2.82 -15.53
C LYS A 71 -30.73 -2.39 -15.78
N VAL A 72 -30.42 -1.78 -16.92
CA VAL A 72 -29.09 -1.25 -17.23
C VAL A 72 -28.71 -0.15 -16.25
N ALA A 73 -29.63 0.80 -15.97
CA ALA A 73 -29.37 1.85 -15.00
C ALA A 73 -29.09 1.29 -13.59
N LEU A 74 -29.88 0.30 -13.13
CA LEU A 74 -29.65 -0.39 -11.85
C LEU A 74 -28.30 -1.13 -11.83
N TYR A 75 -27.95 -1.81 -12.92
CA TYR A 75 -26.67 -2.50 -13.05
C TYR A 75 -25.48 -1.54 -12.98
N LEU A 76 -25.54 -0.41 -13.69
CA LEU A 76 -24.50 0.63 -13.65
C LEU A 76 -24.36 1.23 -12.26
N GLY A 77 -25.48 1.50 -11.58
CA GLY A 77 -25.48 1.96 -10.20
C GLY A 77 -24.82 0.96 -9.25
N LEU A 78 -25.18 -0.32 -9.36
CA LEU A 78 -24.58 -1.39 -8.56
C LEU A 78 -23.08 -1.55 -8.83
N MET A 79 -22.67 -1.52 -10.09
CA MET A 79 -21.25 -1.59 -10.48
C MET A 79 -20.45 -0.43 -9.92
N LEU A 80 -21.00 0.78 -9.93
CA LEU A 80 -20.36 1.94 -9.33
C LEU A 80 -20.17 1.75 -7.82
N LEU A 81 -21.19 1.27 -7.12
CA LEU A 81 -21.12 1.01 -5.68
C LEU A 81 -20.08 -0.06 -5.33
N ILE A 82 -20.03 -1.17 -6.08
CA ILE A 82 -19.03 -2.23 -5.89
C ILE A 82 -17.62 -1.69 -6.12
N SER A 83 -17.41 -0.94 -7.21
CA SER A 83 -16.09 -0.38 -7.53
C SER A 83 -15.60 0.59 -6.44
N LEU A 84 -16.50 1.45 -5.92
CA LEU A 84 -16.20 2.32 -4.80
C LEU A 84 -15.84 1.54 -3.52
N TYR A 85 -16.60 0.49 -3.21
CA TYR A 85 -16.37 -0.35 -2.04
C TYR A 85 -15.01 -1.04 -2.10
N VAL A 86 -14.72 -1.75 -3.20
CA VAL A 86 -13.45 -2.47 -3.39
C VAL A 86 -12.27 -1.51 -3.29
N SER A 87 -12.36 -0.36 -3.96
CA SER A 87 -11.27 0.60 -3.98
C SER A 87 -10.93 1.18 -2.60
N HIS A 88 -11.94 1.40 -1.76
CA HIS A 88 -11.71 1.90 -0.40
C HIS A 88 -10.97 0.87 0.48
N ARG A 89 -11.22 -0.42 0.26
CA ARG A 89 -10.58 -1.51 1.03
C ARG A 89 -9.08 -1.61 0.77
N PHE A 90 -8.60 -1.27 -0.43
CA PHE A 90 -7.17 -1.30 -0.78
C PHE A 90 -6.44 0.00 -0.45
N ALA A 91 -7.09 1.17 -0.61
CA ALA A 91 -6.43 2.47 -0.44
C ALA A 91 -5.85 2.68 0.97
N GLY A 92 -6.57 2.23 2.00
CA GLY A 92 -6.13 2.35 3.39
C GLY A 92 -4.84 1.57 3.69
N PRO A 93 -4.80 0.25 3.45
CA PRO A 93 -3.60 -0.57 3.60
C PRO A 93 -2.41 -0.05 2.80
N ILE A 94 -2.58 0.27 1.51
CA ILE A 94 -1.50 0.75 0.63
C ILE A 94 -0.82 2.00 1.22
N TYR A 95 -1.61 2.94 1.75
CA TYR A 95 -1.03 4.13 2.36
C TYR A 95 -0.24 3.87 3.64
N ARG A 96 -0.67 2.89 4.44
CA ARG A 96 0.09 2.49 5.64
C ARG A 96 1.46 1.94 5.23
N PHE A 97 1.52 1.10 4.19
CA PHE A 97 2.78 0.65 3.61
C PHE A 97 3.63 1.82 3.13
N GLU A 98 3.06 2.77 2.40
CA GLU A 98 3.80 3.94 1.93
C GLU A 98 4.41 4.74 3.08
N LYS A 99 3.64 4.98 4.14
CA LYS A 99 4.12 5.70 5.33
C LYS A 99 5.19 4.94 6.08
N SER A 100 5.04 3.62 6.24
CA SER A 100 6.07 2.80 6.86
C SER A 100 7.33 2.72 5.99
N ALA A 101 7.20 2.59 4.67
CA ALA A 101 8.34 2.60 3.75
C ALA A 101 9.08 3.95 3.80
N GLN A 102 8.34 5.07 3.90
CA GLN A 102 8.94 6.39 4.08
C GLN A 102 9.73 6.47 5.40
N ALA A 103 9.19 5.98 6.50
CA ALA A 103 9.89 5.96 7.79
C ALA A 103 11.14 5.06 7.76
N VAL A 104 11.03 3.86 7.19
CA VAL A 104 12.16 2.92 7.01
C VAL A 104 13.25 3.51 6.14
N SER A 105 12.88 4.19 5.04
CA SER A 105 13.85 4.90 4.18
C SER A 105 14.54 6.06 4.88
N GLY A 106 13.89 6.67 5.87
CA GLY A 106 14.46 7.68 6.76
C GLY A 106 15.35 7.11 7.86
N GLY A 107 15.55 5.79 7.91
CA GLY A 107 16.38 5.10 8.88
C GLY A 107 15.64 4.51 10.07
N ASP A 108 14.32 4.69 10.21
CA ASP A 108 13.57 4.10 11.32
C ASP A 108 13.16 2.65 11.01
N LEU A 109 13.97 1.72 11.49
CA LEU A 109 13.77 0.27 11.35
C LEU A 109 12.92 -0.32 12.48
N THR A 110 12.39 0.49 13.39
CA THR A 110 11.49 0.05 14.46
C THR A 110 10.02 0.06 14.01
N HIS A 111 9.72 0.82 12.94
CA HIS A 111 8.38 0.89 12.38
C HIS A 111 7.90 -0.47 11.83
N ARG A 112 6.61 -0.77 12.06
CA ARG A 112 5.93 -1.96 11.53
C ARG A 112 4.59 -1.57 10.92
N VAL A 113 4.17 -2.32 9.91
CA VAL A 113 2.82 -2.22 9.34
C VAL A 113 1.89 -3.14 10.13
N SER A 114 0.72 -2.62 10.49
CA SER A 114 -0.37 -3.41 11.10
C SER A 114 -1.70 -3.06 10.42
N LEU A 115 -2.29 -4.10 9.84
CA LEU A 115 -3.56 -4.17 9.14
C LEU A 115 -4.55 -4.96 10.00
N ARG A 116 -5.83 -4.82 9.66
CA ARG A 116 -6.90 -5.53 10.36
C ARG A 116 -7.01 -6.95 9.83
N THR A 117 -7.43 -7.87 10.69
CA THR A 117 -7.76 -9.24 10.28
C THR A 117 -8.81 -9.22 9.18
N GLY A 118 -8.52 -9.87 8.06
CA GLY A 118 -9.37 -9.86 6.87
C GLY A 118 -9.07 -8.73 5.88
N ASP A 119 -8.06 -7.88 6.10
CA ASP A 119 -7.57 -6.99 5.04
C ASP A 119 -6.85 -7.81 3.94
N GLU A 120 -7.00 -7.40 2.68
CA GLU A 120 -6.51 -8.15 1.51
C GLU A 120 -4.97 -8.24 1.43
N LEU A 121 -4.25 -7.36 2.15
CA LEU A 121 -2.78 -7.24 2.10
C LEU A 121 -2.07 -7.78 3.36
N MET A 122 -2.70 -8.71 4.09
CA MET A 122 -2.10 -9.29 5.30
C MET A 122 -0.79 -10.06 5.03
N GLU A 123 -0.72 -10.80 3.93
CA GLU A 123 0.52 -11.50 3.54
C GLU A 123 1.64 -10.50 3.22
N LEU A 124 1.32 -9.44 2.48
CA LEU A 124 2.28 -8.35 2.23
C LEU A 124 2.75 -7.67 3.51
N GLN A 125 1.89 -7.57 4.53
CA GLN A 125 2.28 -7.01 5.83
C GLN A 125 3.34 -7.90 6.49
N GLU A 126 3.15 -9.21 6.48
CA GLU A 126 4.09 -10.16 7.05
C GLU A 126 5.45 -10.08 6.35
N GLU A 127 5.45 -10.15 5.03
CA GLU A 127 6.67 -10.04 4.22
C GLU A 127 7.38 -8.70 4.40
N PHE A 128 6.63 -7.58 4.39
CA PHE A 128 7.20 -6.26 4.60
C PHE A 128 7.82 -6.13 6.00
N ASN A 129 7.13 -6.59 7.04
CA ASN A 129 7.65 -6.55 8.40
C ASN A 129 8.87 -7.47 8.57
N GLY A 130 8.88 -8.62 7.89
CA GLY A 130 10.03 -9.52 7.82
C GLY A 130 11.26 -8.84 7.19
N MET A 131 11.07 -8.14 6.06
CA MET A 131 12.13 -7.34 5.43
C MET A 131 12.69 -6.28 6.38
N VAL A 132 11.82 -5.50 7.06
CA VAL A 132 12.28 -4.46 8.00
C VAL A 132 13.02 -5.08 9.20
N ALA A 133 12.54 -6.21 9.73
CA ALA A 133 13.23 -6.93 10.79
C ALA A 133 14.62 -7.45 10.34
N GLY A 134 14.73 -7.93 9.09
CA GLY A 134 16.01 -8.31 8.49
C GLY A 134 17.00 -7.14 8.39
N LEU A 135 16.54 -5.99 7.91
CA LEU A 135 17.35 -4.76 7.88
C LEU A 135 17.79 -4.34 9.29
N GLN A 136 16.86 -4.37 10.25
CA GLN A 136 17.14 -4.06 11.65
C GLN A 136 18.26 -4.96 12.21
N ALA A 137 18.17 -6.27 11.96
CA ALA A 137 19.19 -7.23 12.39
C ALA A 137 20.56 -6.98 11.74
N LEU A 138 20.60 -6.63 10.45
CA LEU A 138 21.84 -6.29 9.76
C LEU A 138 22.51 -5.05 10.36
N VAL A 139 21.77 -3.96 10.56
CA VAL A 139 22.33 -2.74 11.17
C VAL A 139 22.79 -2.99 12.61
N GLN A 140 22.05 -3.80 13.38
CA GLN A 140 22.47 -4.17 14.73
C GLN A 140 23.77 -4.99 14.73
N LYS A 141 23.95 -5.88 13.75
CA LYS A 141 25.19 -6.63 13.56
C LYS A 141 26.36 -5.70 13.25
N ASP A 142 26.16 -4.71 12.38
CA ASP A 142 27.18 -3.72 12.01
C ASP A 142 27.53 -2.81 13.20
N ARG A 143 26.56 -2.41 14.02
CA ARG A 143 26.80 -1.71 15.30
C ARG A 143 27.71 -2.49 16.23
N ASN A 144 27.40 -3.77 16.42
CA ASN A 144 28.20 -4.65 17.28
C ASN A 144 29.61 -4.88 16.71
N LEU A 145 29.78 -4.83 15.38
CA LEU A 145 31.10 -4.90 14.74
C LEU A 145 31.88 -3.59 14.95
N ALA A 146 31.25 -2.44 14.70
CA ALA A 146 31.85 -1.13 14.91
C ALA A 146 32.31 -0.95 16.36
N GLN A 147 31.49 -1.35 17.33
CA GLN A 147 31.84 -1.28 18.75
C GLN A 147 33.08 -2.13 19.09
N ARG A 148 33.16 -3.36 18.56
CA ARG A 148 34.36 -4.22 18.73
C ARG A 148 35.61 -3.63 18.10
N LEU A 149 35.48 -2.93 16.96
CA LEU A 149 36.59 -2.24 16.32
C LEU A 149 37.05 -1.04 17.15
N ILE A 150 36.11 -0.26 17.69
CA ILE A 150 36.39 0.87 18.59
C ILE A 150 37.17 0.41 19.83
N GLU A 151 36.76 -0.70 20.46
CA GLU A 151 37.47 -1.28 21.61
C GLU A 151 38.93 -1.66 21.25
N ARG A 152 39.14 -2.27 20.08
CA ARG A 152 40.50 -2.61 19.59
C ARG A 152 41.34 -1.37 19.27
N LEU A 153 40.72 -0.31 18.75
CA LEU A 153 41.40 0.97 18.51
C LEU A 153 41.83 1.62 19.82
N ASP A 154 40.97 1.60 20.86
CA ASP A 154 41.31 2.13 22.18
C ASP A 154 42.49 1.40 22.82
N ASP A 155 42.55 0.07 22.68
CA ASP A 155 43.70 -0.71 23.16
C ASP A 155 44.98 -0.42 22.37
N SER A 156 44.86 -0.20 21.06
CA SER A 156 46.00 0.17 20.20
C SER A 156 46.53 1.58 20.57
N LEU A 157 45.62 2.52 20.85
CA LEU A 157 45.96 3.89 21.28
C LEU A 157 46.74 3.92 22.60
N LYS A 158 46.42 3.02 23.53
CA LYS A 158 47.14 2.85 24.82
C LYS A 158 48.55 2.29 24.65
N ARG A 159 48.80 1.51 23.59
CA ARG A 159 50.08 0.85 23.31
C ARG A 159 51.04 1.70 22.47
N LEU A 160 50.61 2.87 21.97
CA LEU A 160 51.44 3.74 21.16
C LEU A 160 52.56 4.41 21.98
N PRO A 161 53.80 4.47 21.46
CA PRO A 161 54.90 5.19 22.08
C PRO A 161 54.71 6.73 22.04
N GLU A 162 55.36 7.45 22.97
CA GLU A 162 55.19 8.91 23.18
C GLU A 162 55.62 9.82 22.00
N GLY A 163 56.13 9.27 20.89
CA GLY A 163 56.51 10.03 19.69
C GLY A 163 55.58 9.84 18.48
N ALA A 164 54.50 9.07 18.61
CA ALA A 164 53.62 8.70 17.49
C ALA A 164 52.38 9.59 17.35
N ASP A 165 52.54 10.92 17.47
CA ASP A 165 51.42 11.87 17.51
C ASP A 165 50.55 11.85 16.25
N SER A 166 51.13 11.67 15.07
CA SER A 166 50.38 11.60 13.80
C SER A 166 49.46 10.37 13.77
N CYS A 167 50.01 9.19 14.08
CA CYS A 167 49.26 7.94 14.11
C CYS A 167 48.16 7.95 15.20
N ARG A 168 48.47 8.58 16.35
CA ARG A 168 47.50 8.78 17.42
C ARG A 168 46.32 9.66 17.00
N ARG A 169 46.53 10.67 16.16
CA ARG A 169 45.44 11.49 15.59
C ARG A 169 44.59 10.69 14.61
N GLU A 170 45.21 10.03 13.64
CA GLU A 170 44.49 9.23 12.65
C GLU A 170 43.59 8.15 13.28
N LEU A 171 44.10 7.44 14.30
CA LEU A 171 43.31 6.42 15.00
C LEU A 171 42.14 7.01 15.80
N LYS A 172 42.28 8.24 16.32
CA LYS A 172 41.18 8.95 16.97
C LYS A 172 40.12 9.40 15.96
N ASP A 173 40.54 9.90 14.80
CA ASP A 173 39.62 10.33 13.74
C ASP A 173 38.83 9.12 13.20
N LEU A 174 39.50 7.98 12.97
CA LEU A 174 38.87 6.75 12.52
C LEU A 174 37.90 6.17 13.55
N LYS A 175 38.21 6.31 14.85
CA LYS A 175 37.28 5.97 15.94
C LYS A 175 35.99 6.81 15.85
N VAL A 176 36.13 8.12 15.68
CA VAL A 176 34.97 9.03 15.54
C VAL A 176 34.13 8.65 14.32
N GLU A 177 34.76 8.37 13.18
CA GLU A 177 34.03 7.95 11.97
C GLU A 177 33.24 6.65 12.19
N LEU A 178 33.82 5.65 12.86
CA LEU A 178 33.14 4.40 13.23
C LEU A 178 31.96 4.62 14.18
N GLU A 179 32.06 5.56 15.13
CA GLU A 179 30.96 5.90 16.04
C GLU A 179 29.75 6.48 15.30
N HIS A 180 29.97 7.14 14.17
CA HIS A 180 28.92 7.76 13.36
C HIS A 180 28.31 6.83 12.29
N LEU A 181 28.99 5.73 11.93
CA LEU A 181 28.67 4.88 10.77
C LEU A 181 27.23 4.32 10.75
N THR A 182 26.63 4.06 11.91
CA THR A 182 25.28 3.49 12.02
C THR A 182 24.30 4.41 12.74
N ARG A 183 24.68 5.67 12.98
CA ARG A 183 23.90 6.60 13.81
C ARG A 183 22.66 7.14 13.09
N SER A 184 22.63 7.07 11.76
CA SER A 184 21.49 7.46 10.91
C SER A 184 20.30 6.50 11.00
N PHE A 185 20.51 5.28 11.49
CA PHE A 185 19.45 4.28 11.63
C PHE A 185 18.93 4.24 13.07
N THR A 186 17.61 4.21 13.24
CA THR A 186 16.97 3.86 14.51
C THR A 186 16.64 2.38 14.44
N VAL A 187 17.20 1.61 15.37
CA VAL A 187 17.24 0.15 15.36
C VAL A 187 16.86 -0.33 16.75
#